data_AF-A0A9C9U9V5-F1
#
_entry.id   AF-A0A9C9U9V5-F1
#
_cell.length_a   1.000
_cell.length_b   1.000
_cell.length_c   1.000
_cell.angle_alpha   90.00
_cell.angle_beta   90.00
_cell.angle_gamma   90.00
#
_symmetry.space_group_name_H-M   'P 1'
#
loop_
_entity.id
_entity.type
_entity.pdbx_description
1 polymer ?
#
loop_
_entity_poly.entity_id
_entity_poly.type
_entity_poly.pdbx_seq_one_letter_code
_entity_poly.pdbx_strand_id
1 'polypeptide(L)'
;TLGDELVDSIAQRLQTKLASHTPDPVLIAATLRGLSHGGNREKVIAATRAALDSEPGSHPEILAAIAGRAWETLYDNALRARFLQRLAESGQRAFDSILADLLFLPVLRNLLLADIRGSQQPEAVRQAITAFIQRFTQNATKGNKP
;
A
#
# COMPACT_ATOMS: atom_id res chain seq x y z
N THR A 1 -8.77 -2.36 -27.05
CA THR A 1 -9.33 -0.99 -27.28
C THR A 1 -8.26 0.03 -26.92
N LEU A 2 -8.46 1.33 -27.22
CA LEU A 2 -7.50 2.40 -26.87
C LEU A 2 -7.11 2.40 -25.36
N GLY A 3 -8.02 1.94 -24.49
CA GLY A 3 -7.74 1.76 -23.07
C GLY A 3 -6.70 0.68 -22.78
N ASP A 4 -6.74 -0.46 -23.48
CA ASP A 4 -5.80 -1.56 -23.24
C ASP A 4 -4.37 -1.21 -23.65
N GLU A 5 -4.19 -0.54 -24.79
CA GLU A 5 -2.88 -0.09 -25.29
C GLU A 5 -2.23 0.96 -24.38
N LEU A 6 -3.05 1.86 -23.81
CA LEU A 6 -2.58 2.83 -22.83
C LEU A 6 -2.13 2.12 -21.54
N VAL A 7 -2.90 1.15 -21.05
CA VAL A 7 -2.54 0.37 -19.86
C VAL A 7 -1.25 -0.41 -20.10
N ASP A 8 -1.08 -1.02 -21.28
CA ASP A 8 0.16 -1.70 -21.65
C ASP A 8 1.36 -0.76 -21.67
N SER A 9 1.20 0.43 -22.25
CA SER A 9 2.25 1.44 -22.30
C SER A 9 2.66 1.92 -20.90
N ILE A 10 1.70 2.12 -20.00
CA ILE A 10 1.99 2.52 -18.61
C ILE A 10 2.64 1.36 -17.83
N ALA A 11 2.19 0.12 -18.03
CA ALA A 11 2.76 -1.05 -17.39
C ALA A 11 4.21 -1.27 -17.83
N GLN A 12 4.49 -1.13 -19.12
CA GLN A 12 5.84 -1.20 -19.65
C GLN A 12 6.73 -0.09 -19.07
N ARG A 13 6.20 1.14 -18.96
CA ARG A 13 6.92 2.26 -18.36
C ARG A 13 7.23 2.04 -16.89
N LEU A 14 6.34 1.41 -16.13
CA LEU A 14 6.60 1.00 -14.76
C LEU A 14 7.78 0.02 -14.71
N GLN A 15 7.77 -1.03 -15.53
CA GLN A 15 8.85 -2.03 -15.55
C GLN A 15 10.21 -1.39 -15.89
N THR A 16 10.25 -0.50 -16.88
CA THR A 16 11.47 0.25 -17.22
C THR A 16 11.99 1.09 -16.05
N LYS A 17 11.09 1.70 -15.27
CA LYS A 17 11.48 2.52 -14.12
C LYS A 17 11.98 1.68 -12.94
N LEU A 18 11.34 0.55 -12.67
CA LEU A 18 11.79 -0.39 -11.65
C LEU A 18 13.15 -1.01 -11.99
N ALA A 19 13.43 -1.24 -13.27
CA ALA A 19 14.71 -1.79 -13.75
C ALA A 19 15.83 -0.73 -13.92
N SER A 20 15.55 0.55 -13.64
CA SER A 20 16.56 1.60 -13.78
C SER A 20 17.60 1.56 -12.65
N HIS A 21 18.82 2.05 -12.91
CA HIS A 21 19.89 2.08 -11.90
C HIS A 21 19.57 2.99 -10.71
N THR A 22 18.67 3.96 -10.91
CA THR A 22 18.16 4.87 -9.88
C THR A 22 16.64 4.95 -9.97
N PRO A 23 15.92 3.96 -9.41
CA PRO A 23 14.46 3.93 -9.43
C PRO A 23 13.88 5.17 -8.76
N ASP A 24 13.08 5.95 -9.49
CA ASP A 24 12.40 7.13 -8.96
C ASP A 24 11.04 6.74 -8.35
N PRO A 25 10.89 6.78 -7.01
CA PRO A 25 9.66 6.35 -6.35
C PRO A 25 8.45 7.21 -6.71
N VAL A 26 8.65 8.49 -7.04
CA VAL A 26 7.57 9.41 -7.43
C VAL A 26 7.02 9.03 -8.79
N LEU A 27 7.89 8.68 -9.74
CA LEU A 27 7.47 8.20 -11.06
C LEU A 27 6.80 6.83 -10.98
N ILE A 28 7.30 5.93 -10.13
CA ILE A 28 6.65 4.63 -9.88
C ILE A 28 5.26 4.81 -9.26
N ALA A 29 5.13 5.70 -8.27
CA ALA A 29 3.85 6.05 -7.69
C ALA A 29 2.88 6.63 -8.74
N ALA A 30 3.38 7.50 -9.63
CA ALA A 30 2.58 8.08 -10.71
C ALA A 30 2.08 7.03 -11.71
N THR A 31 2.90 6.05 -12.10
CA THR A 31 2.46 4.97 -13.00
C THR A 31 1.43 4.06 -12.35
N LEU A 32 1.57 3.74 -11.06
CA LEU A 32 0.55 2.98 -10.31
C LEU A 32 -0.81 3.71 -10.26
N ARG A 33 -0.80 5.02 -10.00
CA ARG A 33 -2.02 5.84 -10.03
C ARG A 33 -2.68 5.85 -11.42
N GLY A 34 -1.87 5.90 -12.48
CA GLY A 34 -2.34 5.82 -13.87
C GLY A 34 -2.96 4.46 -14.20
N LEU A 35 -2.28 3.36 -13.88
CA LEU A 35 -2.73 2.00 -14.15
C LEU A 35 -4.06 1.67 -13.47
N SER A 36 -4.25 2.17 -12.25
CA SER A 36 -5.45 1.88 -11.45
C SER A 36 -6.74 2.40 -12.09
N HIS A 37 -6.66 3.34 -13.05
CA HIS A 37 -7.82 3.84 -13.79
C HIS A 37 -8.15 3.02 -15.05
N GLY A 38 -7.25 2.15 -15.51
CA GLY A 38 -7.31 1.52 -16.82
C GLY A 38 -8.16 0.25 -16.91
N GLY A 39 -8.89 -0.13 -15.86
CA GLY A 39 -9.86 -1.25 -15.87
C GLY A 39 -9.27 -2.66 -15.91
N ASN A 40 -8.00 -2.86 -16.29
CA ASN A 40 -7.37 -4.18 -16.29
C ASN A 40 -6.81 -4.55 -14.91
N ARG A 41 -7.64 -5.22 -14.11
CA ARG A 41 -7.33 -5.62 -12.72
C ARG A 41 -6.06 -6.47 -12.61
N GLU A 42 -5.83 -7.40 -13.53
CA GLU A 42 -4.65 -8.29 -13.49
C GLU A 42 -3.35 -7.50 -13.67
N LYS A 43 -3.33 -6.55 -14.60
CA LYS A 43 -2.18 -5.67 -14.82
C LYS A 43 -1.92 -4.78 -13.61
N VAL A 44 -2.95 -4.27 -12.94
CA VAL A 44 -2.80 -3.50 -11.69
C VAL A 44 -2.24 -4.38 -10.57
N ILE A 45 -2.73 -5.62 -10.42
CA ILE A 45 -2.20 -6.59 -9.44
C ILE A 45 -0.72 -6.89 -9.70
N ALA A 46 -0.35 -7.15 -10.96
CA ALA A 46 1.04 -7.43 -11.35
C ALA A 46 1.95 -6.22 -11.10
N ALA A 47 1.48 -5.01 -11.44
CA ALA A 47 2.18 -3.77 -11.20
C ALA A 47 2.40 -3.49 -9.71
N THR A 48 1.36 -3.64 -8.88
CA THR A 48 1.46 -3.49 -7.42
C THR A 48 2.46 -4.49 -6.85
N ARG A 49 2.43 -5.76 -7.28
CA ARG A 49 3.40 -6.77 -6.86
C ARG A 49 4.83 -6.36 -7.20
N ALA A 50 5.07 -6.00 -8.46
CA ALA A 50 6.39 -5.58 -8.92
C ALA A 50 6.93 -4.36 -8.15
N ALA A 51 6.08 -3.38 -7.88
CA ALA A 51 6.46 -2.22 -7.07
C ALA A 51 6.79 -2.61 -5.61
N LEU A 52 5.95 -3.43 -4.97
CA LEU A 52 6.18 -3.93 -3.61
C LEU A 52 7.39 -4.85 -3.48
N ASP A 53 7.84 -5.51 -4.55
CA ASP A 53 9.02 -6.37 -4.52
C ASP A 53 10.31 -5.67 -4.93
N SER A 54 10.20 -4.46 -5.49
CA SER A 54 11.35 -3.63 -5.82
C SER A 54 12.03 -3.01 -4.60
N GLU A 55 13.27 -2.54 -4.77
CA GLU A 55 14.04 -1.84 -3.74
C GLU A 55 13.29 -0.63 -3.15
N PRO A 56 12.71 0.29 -3.94
CA PRO A 56 11.94 1.42 -3.40
C PRO A 56 10.55 1.03 -2.87
N GLY A 57 10.18 -0.25 -2.82
CA GLY A 57 8.82 -0.70 -2.47
C GLY A 57 8.30 -0.28 -1.08
N SER A 58 9.20 0.08 -0.16
CA SER A 58 8.86 0.66 1.15
C SER A 58 8.78 2.19 1.15
N HIS A 59 8.98 2.85 0.01
CA HIS A 59 8.92 4.30 -0.08
C HIS A 59 7.47 4.80 0.14
N PRO A 60 7.24 5.79 1.02
CA PRO A 60 5.89 6.25 1.37
C PRO A 60 5.02 6.65 0.19
N GLU A 61 5.59 7.27 -0.85
CA GLU A 61 4.84 7.64 -2.07
C GLU A 61 4.27 6.43 -2.83
N ILE A 62 5.01 5.33 -2.91
CA ILE A 62 4.54 4.10 -3.57
C ILE A 62 3.40 3.49 -2.75
N LEU A 63 3.60 3.41 -1.44
CA LEU A 63 2.60 2.86 -0.52
C LEU A 63 1.32 3.70 -0.50
N ALA A 64 1.45 5.03 -0.51
CA ALA A 64 0.33 5.95 -0.60
C ALA A 64 -0.39 5.85 -1.96
N ALA A 65 0.33 5.65 -3.06
CA ALA A 65 -0.28 5.41 -4.37
C ALA A 65 -1.10 4.10 -4.39
N ILE A 66 -0.58 3.03 -3.79
CA ILE A 66 -1.31 1.77 -3.67
C ILE A 66 -2.54 1.98 -2.78
N ALA A 67 -2.38 2.56 -1.59
CA ALA A 67 -3.45 2.75 -0.63
C ALA A 67 -4.56 3.68 -1.15
N GLY A 68 -4.21 4.68 -1.96
CA GLY A 68 -5.14 5.69 -2.45
C GLY A 68 -5.72 5.45 -3.84
N ARG A 69 -5.25 4.45 -4.60
CA ARG A 69 -5.76 4.15 -5.96
C ARG A 69 -5.81 2.67 -6.32
N ALA A 70 -4.90 1.85 -5.81
CA ALA A 70 -4.84 0.41 -6.08
C ALA A 70 -5.29 -0.43 -4.87
N TRP A 71 -6.04 0.13 -3.90
CA TRP A 71 -6.36 -0.54 -2.64
C TRP A 71 -7.09 -1.88 -2.84
N GLU A 72 -7.82 -2.05 -3.94
CA GLU A 72 -8.53 -3.29 -4.23
C GLU A 72 -7.58 -4.47 -4.49
N THR A 73 -6.32 -4.22 -4.86
CA THR A 73 -5.32 -5.30 -4.96
C THR A 73 -4.99 -5.88 -3.60
N LEU A 74 -5.25 -5.14 -2.51
CA LEU A 74 -5.04 -5.59 -1.13
C LEU A 74 -6.16 -6.52 -0.63
N TYR A 75 -7.18 -6.83 -1.44
CA TYR A 75 -8.09 -7.93 -1.13
C TYR A 75 -7.37 -9.28 -1.19
N ASP A 76 -6.37 -9.40 -2.05
CA ASP A 76 -5.46 -10.55 -2.07
C ASP A 76 -4.62 -10.59 -0.79
N ASN A 77 -4.64 -11.74 -0.10
CA ASN A 77 -3.97 -11.89 1.19
C ASN A 77 -2.44 -11.76 1.08
N ALA A 78 -1.83 -12.33 0.04
CA ALA A 78 -0.39 -12.30 -0.14
C ALA A 78 0.10 -10.86 -0.42
N LEU A 79 -0.58 -10.13 -1.30
CA LEU A 79 -0.28 -8.72 -1.54
C LEU A 79 -0.50 -7.85 -0.32
N ARG A 80 -1.57 -8.09 0.45
CA ARG A 80 -1.83 -7.33 1.68
C ARG A 80 -0.75 -7.58 2.74
N ALA A 81 -0.34 -8.82 2.94
CA ALA A 81 0.75 -9.16 3.86
C ALA A 81 2.06 -8.48 3.43
N ARG A 82 2.38 -8.53 2.12
CA ARG A 82 3.57 -7.87 1.57
C ARG A 82 3.50 -6.35 1.73
N PHE A 83 2.35 -5.75 1.47
CA PHE A 83 2.11 -4.32 1.65
C PHE A 83 2.31 -3.90 3.12
N LEU A 84 1.74 -4.63 4.08
CA LEU A 84 1.90 -4.34 5.50
C LEU A 84 3.36 -4.45 5.95
N GLN A 85 4.11 -5.42 5.41
CA GLN A 85 5.55 -5.53 5.62
C GLN A 85 6.28 -4.27 5.13
N ARG A 86 6.09 -3.89 3.86
CA ARG A 86 6.72 -2.70 3.28
C ARG A 86 6.31 -1.41 3.98
N LEU A 87 5.06 -1.34 4.45
CA LEU A 87 4.56 -0.21 5.21
C LEU A 87 5.23 -0.10 6.58
N ALA A 88 5.48 -1.20 7.28
CA ALA A 88 6.24 -1.19 8.53
C ALA A 88 7.68 -0.73 8.32
N GLU A 89 8.31 -1.14 7.20
CA GLU A 89 9.66 -0.71 6.80
C GLU A 89 9.73 0.79 6.45
N SER A 90 8.64 1.40 5.99
CA SER A 90 8.56 2.83 5.63
C SER A 90 8.63 3.79 6.84
N GLY A 91 8.53 3.23 8.06
CA GLY A 91 8.55 3.97 9.31
C GLY A 91 7.16 4.31 9.85
N GLN A 92 7.12 4.54 11.16
CA GLN A 92 5.86 4.58 11.90
C GLN A 92 4.91 5.71 11.48
N ARG A 93 5.44 6.86 11.06
CA ARG A 93 4.61 8.00 10.64
C ARG A 93 3.81 7.69 9.39
N ALA A 94 4.45 7.07 8.39
CA ALA A 94 3.80 6.63 7.17
C ALA A 94 2.82 5.48 7.46
N PHE A 95 3.23 4.54 8.31
CA PHE A 95 2.36 3.45 8.78
C PHE A 95 1.06 3.98 9.38
N ASP A 96 1.14 4.90 10.34
CA ASP A 96 -0.04 5.44 11.02
C ASP A 96 -0.98 6.17 10.06
N SER A 97 -0.43 7.02 9.19
CA SER A 97 -1.23 7.80 8.24
C SER A 97 -1.94 6.89 7.24
N ILE A 98 -1.18 6.00 6.59
CA ILE A 98 -1.71 5.15 5.52
C ILE A 98 -2.66 4.10 6.08
N LEU A 99 -2.33 3.49 7.22
CA LEU A 99 -3.23 2.51 7.83
C LEU A 99 -4.54 3.16 8.28
N ALA A 100 -4.49 4.37 8.85
CA ALA A 100 -5.69 5.13 9.20
C ALA A 100 -6.59 5.36 7.97
N ASP A 101 -6.01 5.79 6.84
CA ASP A 101 -6.74 5.99 5.59
C ASP A 101 -7.43 4.70 5.11
N LEU A 102 -6.71 3.57 5.13
CA LEU A 102 -7.25 2.28 4.69
C LEU A 102 -8.36 1.75 5.60
N LEU A 103 -8.35 2.10 6.89
CA LEU A 103 -9.40 1.70 7.84
C LEU A 103 -10.73 2.43 7.60
N PHE A 104 -10.77 3.49 6.78
CA PHE A 104 -12.02 4.11 6.33
C PHE A 104 -12.72 3.33 5.20
N LEU A 105 -12.02 2.38 4.54
CA LEU A 105 -12.61 1.55 3.49
C LEU A 105 -13.27 0.31 4.10
N PRO A 106 -14.61 0.15 4.08
CA PRO A 106 -15.31 -0.85 4.91
C PRO A 106 -14.86 -2.30 4.66
N VAL A 107 -14.68 -2.69 3.40
CA VAL A 107 -14.25 -4.06 3.03
C VAL A 107 -12.82 -4.30 3.52
N LEU A 108 -11.90 -3.38 3.20
CA LEU A 108 -10.50 -3.53 3.54
C LEU A 108 -10.25 -3.42 5.05
N ARG A 109 -11.02 -2.57 5.75
CA ARG A 109 -11.01 -2.47 7.21
C ARG A 109 -11.20 -3.83 7.86
N ASN A 110 -12.18 -4.62 7.42
CA ASN A 110 -12.44 -5.92 8.00
C ASN A 110 -11.27 -6.89 7.79
N LEU A 111 -10.67 -6.88 6.60
CA LEU A 111 -9.49 -7.69 6.27
C LEU A 111 -8.28 -7.28 7.10
N LEU A 112 -7.99 -5.99 7.19
CA LEU A 112 -6.86 -5.45 7.96
C LEU A 112 -7.04 -5.71 9.46
N LEU A 113 -8.25 -5.56 10.01
CA LEU A 113 -8.51 -5.89 11.41
C LEU A 113 -8.37 -7.38 11.69
N ALA A 114 -8.71 -8.26 10.74
CA ALA A 114 -8.44 -9.68 10.86
C ALA A 114 -6.93 -9.96 10.88
N ASP A 115 -6.16 -9.33 9.99
CA ASP A 115 -4.70 -9.45 9.99
C ASP A 115 -4.12 -8.95 11.33
N ILE A 116 -4.50 -7.74 11.79
CA ILE A 116 -4.08 -7.11 13.06
C ILE A 116 -4.29 -8.02 14.27
N ARG A 117 -5.41 -8.75 14.31
CA ARG A 117 -5.71 -9.70 15.40
C ARG A 117 -4.99 -11.05 15.25
N GLY A 118 -4.49 -11.35 14.05
CA GLY A 118 -3.75 -12.56 13.76
C GLY A 118 -2.36 -12.58 14.42
N SER A 119 -1.92 -13.77 14.84
CA SER A 119 -0.64 -13.95 15.55
C SER A 119 0.56 -14.26 14.64
N GLN A 120 0.35 -14.37 13.33
CA GLN A 120 1.35 -14.89 12.36
C GLN A 120 2.09 -13.80 11.57
N GLN A 121 2.13 -12.58 12.09
CA GLN A 121 2.77 -11.48 11.38
C GLN A 121 4.27 -11.40 11.66
N PRO A 122 5.07 -10.93 10.69
CA PRO A 122 6.47 -10.56 10.95
C PRO A 122 6.59 -9.57 12.12
N GLU A 123 7.68 -9.68 12.87
CA GLU A 123 7.96 -8.86 14.06
C GLU A 123 7.74 -7.36 13.81
N ALA A 124 8.35 -6.83 12.75
CA ALA A 124 8.29 -5.40 12.42
C ALA A 124 6.86 -4.91 12.21
N VAL A 125 6.02 -5.72 11.55
CA VAL A 125 4.61 -5.38 11.31
C VAL A 125 3.84 -5.39 12.62
N ARG A 126 4.04 -6.41 13.46
CA ARG A 126 3.40 -6.50 14.76
C ARG A 126 3.76 -5.32 15.66
N GLN A 127 5.03 -4.90 15.67
CA GLN A 127 5.49 -3.74 16.43
C GLN A 127 4.84 -2.45 15.91
N ALA A 128 4.79 -2.26 14.59
CA ALA A 128 4.17 -1.09 13.97
C ALA A 128 2.66 -1.00 14.29
N ILE A 129 1.95 -2.14 14.24
CA ILE A 129 0.53 -2.24 14.63
C ILE A 129 0.33 -1.93 16.11
N THR A 130 1.17 -2.50 16.99
CA THR A 130 1.07 -2.26 18.44
C THR A 130 1.22 -0.78 18.74
N ALA A 131 2.21 -0.14 18.14
CA ALA A 131 2.46 1.29 18.28
C ALA A 131 1.29 2.13 17.72
N PHE A 132 0.72 1.74 16.58
CA PHE A 132 -0.46 2.38 16.00
C PHE A 132 -1.66 2.32 16.96
N ILE A 133 -1.98 1.15 17.51
CA ILE A 133 -3.11 0.98 18.45
C ILE A 133 -2.93 1.85 19.69
N GLN A 134 -1.73 1.87 20.27
CA GLN A 134 -1.42 2.71 21.43
C GLN A 134 -1.64 4.20 21.14
N ARG A 135 -1.19 4.71 19.99
CA ARG A 135 -1.39 6.13 19.64
C ARG A 135 -2.84 6.44 19.26
N PHE A 136 -3.51 5.55 18.54
CA PHE A 136 -4.89 5.72 18.11
C PHE A 136 -5.84 5.79 19.33
N THR A 137 -5.64 4.90 20.32
CA THR A 137 -6.43 4.90 21.57
C THR A 137 -6.14 6.10 22.48
N GLN A 138 -4.89 6.60 22.49
CA GLN A 138 -4.53 7.82 23.23
C GLN A 138 -5.14 9.09 22.61
N ASN A 139 -5.24 9.17 21.29
CA ASN A 139 -5.86 10.31 20.61
C ASN A 139 -7.38 10.32 20.81
N ALA A 140 -8.03 9.15 20.84
CA ALA A 140 -9.46 9.03 21.14
C ALA A 140 -9.81 9.49 22.56
N THR A 141 -8.92 9.29 23.54
CA THR A 141 -9.14 9.73 24.93
C THR A 141 -8.81 11.21 25.16
N LYS A 142 -7.90 11.82 24.38
CA LYS A 142 -7.59 13.26 24.44
C LYS A 142 -8.62 14.16 23.73
N GLY A 143 -9.35 13.63 22.75
CA GLY A 143 -10.41 14.36 22.03
C GLY A 143 -11.71 14.56 22.83
N ASN A 144 -11.82 13.95 24.01
CA ASN A 144 -12.95 14.10 24.92
C ASN A 144 -12.52 14.81 26.21
N LYS A 145 -12.08 16.07 26.09
CA LYS A 145 -11.93 16.96 27.24
C LYS A 145 -13.05 18.01 27.15
N PRO A 146 -13.90 18.14 28.18
CA PRO A 146 -15.00 19.09 28.19
C PRO A 146 -14.52 20.55 28.15
#